data_AF-A0A2V9UYA6-F1
#
_entry.id   AF-A0A2V9UYA6-F1
#
_cell.length_a   1.000
_cell.length_b   1.000
_cell.length_c   1.000
_cell.angle_alpha   90.00
_cell.angle_beta   90.00
_cell.angle_gamma   90.00
#
_symmetry.space_group_name_H-M   'P 1'
#
loop_
_entity.id
_entity.type
_entity.pdbx_description
1 polymer ?
#
loop_
_entity_poly.entity_id
_entity_poly.type
_entity_poly.pdbx_seq_one_letter_code
_entity_poly.pdbx_strand_id
1 'polypeptide(L)'
;MLKFAVRALYWPNAVSGFPFMAKVFTIPVPPKLGNKRRERTSDPRYVDGQRLLVEAMKYLAQSDPVVNRSAIELLSEHVRTRFRMSDSPLG
;
A
#
# COMPACT_ATOMS: atom_id res chain seq x y z
N MET A 1 71.94 50.21 1.18
CA MET A 1 72.42 48.80 1.20
C MET A 1 71.20 47.90 1.30
N LEU A 2 70.55 47.54 0.19
CA LEU A 2 70.80 46.39 -0.70
C LEU A 2 70.79 45.03 0.03
N LYS A 3 69.78 44.20 -0.32
CA LYS A 3 69.77 42.72 -0.52
C LYS A 3 68.28 42.33 -0.70
N PHE A 4 67.71 42.34 -1.90
CA PHE A 4 67.78 41.26 -2.90
C PHE A 4 68.05 39.87 -2.30
N ALA A 5 67.05 38.97 -2.44
CA ALA A 5 67.17 37.59 -2.92
C ALA A 5 66.11 36.71 -2.20
N VAL A 6 65.03 36.27 -2.87
CA VAL A 6 64.95 35.10 -3.76
C VAL A 6 64.47 33.85 -3.00
N ARG A 7 63.61 33.09 -3.69
CA ARG A 7 63.15 31.71 -3.44
C ARG A 7 62.10 31.57 -2.34
N ALA A 8 60.83 31.34 -2.67
CA ALA A 8 60.32 30.24 -3.51
C ALA A 8 61.01 28.92 -3.14
N LEU A 9 60.56 28.31 -2.05
CA LEU A 9 60.80 26.91 -1.76
C LEU A 9 59.57 26.31 -1.07
N TYR A 10 58.74 25.68 -1.90
CA TYR A 10 58.20 24.34 -1.66
C TYR A 10 57.21 24.15 -0.50
N TRP A 11 55.91 24.12 -0.82
CA TRP A 11 55.13 22.92 -0.52
C TRP A 11 53.91 22.80 -1.45
N PRO A 12 53.77 21.67 -2.19
CA PRO A 12 52.63 21.41 -3.04
C PRO A 12 51.49 20.74 -2.24
N ASN A 13 50.29 20.77 -2.82
CA ASN A 13 49.09 20.01 -2.42
C ASN A 13 48.16 20.70 -1.40
N ALA A 14 47.40 21.69 -1.87
CA ALA A 14 46.06 21.95 -1.34
C ALA A 14 45.03 21.42 -2.36
N VAL A 15 44.84 20.10 -2.37
CA VAL A 15 43.61 19.52 -2.91
C VAL A 15 42.54 19.82 -1.87
N SER A 16 41.77 20.89 -2.08
CA SER A 16 40.53 21.11 -1.34
C SER A 16 39.38 21.18 -2.32
N GLY A 17 39.13 20.04 -2.99
CA GLY A 17 37.78 19.77 -3.47
C GLY A 17 36.89 19.66 -2.24
N PHE A 18 36.06 20.67 -1.99
CA PHE A 18 34.94 20.53 -1.09
C PHE A 18 33.87 19.75 -1.86
N PRO A 19 33.59 18.46 -1.55
CA PRO A 19 32.39 17.84 -2.07
C PRO A 19 31.21 18.58 -1.41
N PHE A 20 30.44 19.31 -2.22
CA PHE A 20 29.14 19.84 -1.78
C PHE A 20 28.21 18.65 -1.49
N MET A 21 28.25 18.15 -0.26
CA MET A 21 27.31 17.15 0.25
C MET A 21 26.05 17.89 0.69
N ALA A 22 25.01 17.86 -0.13
CA ALA A 22 23.71 18.39 0.25
C ALA A 22 23.05 17.45 1.28
N LYS A 23 22.69 17.99 2.45
CA LYS A 23 21.91 17.28 3.46
C LYS A 23 20.44 17.25 3.04
N VAL A 24 19.99 16.10 2.54
CA VAL A 24 18.57 15.81 2.31
C VAL A 24 17.98 15.34 3.63
N PHE A 25 17.10 16.16 4.22
CA PHE A 25 16.28 15.74 5.34
C PHE A 25 14.87 15.44 4.83
N THR A 26 14.43 14.20 4.99
CA THR A 26 13.03 13.83 4.81
C THR A 26 12.27 14.28 6.04
N ILE A 27 11.35 15.22 5.91
CA ILE A 27 10.43 15.59 7.00
C ILE A 27 9.30 14.56 6.97
N PRO A 28 9.23 13.60 7.92
CA PRO A 28 8.12 12.66 7.95
C PRO A 28 6.85 13.43 8.30
N VAL A 29 5.92 13.51 7.35
CA VAL A 29 4.57 13.97 7.66
C VAL A 29 3.89 12.82 8.40
N PRO A 30 3.52 12.97 9.69
CA PRO A 30 2.79 11.94 10.37
C PRO A 30 1.47 11.72 9.60
N PRO A 31 1.12 10.46 9.27
CA PRO A 31 -0.16 10.20 8.62
C PRO A 31 -1.25 10.82 9.49
N LYS A 32 -2.28 11.40 8.88
CA LYS A 32 -3.46 11.86 9.61
C LYS A 32 -4.10 10.64 10.29
N LEU A 33 -3.69 10.35 11.53
CA LEU A 33 -4.23 9.27 12.37
C LEU A 33 -5.72 9.48 12.69
N GLY A 34 -6.29 10.62 12.29
CA GLY A 34 -7.70 10.97 12.38
C GLY A 34 -8.63 10.19 11.44
N ASN A 35 -8.14 9.19 10.70
CA ASN A 35 -9.03 8.14 10.22
C ASN A 35 -9.39 7.26 11.42
N LYS A 36 -10.35 7.76 12.21
CA LYS A 36 -11.18 7.04 13.16
C LYS A 36 -11.21 5.58 12.73
N ARG A 37 -10.65 4.66 13.54
CA ARG A 37 -10.86 3.22 13.39
C ARG A 37 -12.36 3.07 13.19
N ARG A 38 -12.81 2.91 11.94
CA ARG A 38 -14.19 2.58 11.67
C ARG A 38 -14.28 1.19 12.24
N GLU A 39 -14.89 1.09 13.41
CA GLU A 39 -15.41 -0.16 13.91
C GLU A 39 -16.26 -0.68 12.76
N ARG A 40 -15.75 -1.72 12.08
CA ARG A 40 -16.44 -2.34 10.96
C ARG A 40 -17.63 -3.07 11.56
N THR A 41 -18.69 -2.33 11.86
CA THR A 41 -19.99 -2.94 12.09
C THR A 41 -20.36 -3.60 10.77
N SER A 42 -20.27 -4.93 10.73
CA SER A 42 -20.92 -5.71 9.69
C SER A 42 -22.40 -5.37 9.77
N ASP A 43 -22.89 -4.52 8.88
CA ASP A 43 -24.31 -4.20 8.80
C ASP A 43 -25.06 -5.55 8.73
N PRO A 44 -25.98 -5.86 9.66
CA PRO A 44 -26.72 -7.12 9.65
C PRO A 44 -27.35 -7.41 8.28
N ARG A 45 -27.80 -6.37 7.56
CA ARG A 45 -28.37 -6.47 6.21
C ARG A 45 -27.39 -7.06 5.19
N TYR A 46 -26.10 -6.80 5.37
CA TYR A 46 -25.04 -7.28 4.50
C TYR A 46 -24.74 -8.77 4.75
N VAL A 47 -24.78 -9.20 6.02
CA VAL A 47 -24.63 -10.61 6.40
C VAL A 47 -25.82 -11.45 5.93
N ASP A 48 -27.03 -10.93 6.08
CA ASP A 48 -28.25 -11.61 5.62
C ASP A 48 -28.30 -11.71 4.09
N GLY A 49 -27.89 -10.66 3.38
CA GLY A 49 -27.77 -10.70 1.92
C GLY A 49 -26.75 -11.74 1.42
N GLN A 50 -25.61 -11.86 2.10
CA GLN A 50 -24.62 -12.89 1.79
C GLN A 50 -25.18 -14.30 2.02
N ARG A 51 -25.85 -14.53 3.16
CA ARG A 51 -26.47 -15.82 3.49
C ARG A 51 -27.52 -16.22 2.46
N LEU A 52 -28.38 -15.29 2.06
CA LEU A 52 -29.43 -15.53 1.07
C LEU A 52 -28.84 -15.92 -0.29
N LEU A 53 -27.78 -15.24 -0.74
CA LEU A 53 -27.12 -15.57 -2.01
C LEU A 53 -26.44 -16.94 -2.00
N VAL A 54 -25.82 -17.31 -0.88
CA VAL A 54 -25.23 -18.65 -0.70
C VAL A 54 -26.32 -19.73 -0.75
N GLU A 55 -27.45 -19.51 -0.08
CA GLU A 55 -28.55 -20.48 -0.10
C GLU A 55 -29.17 -20.59 -1.50
N ALA A 56 -29.31 -19.48 -2.24
CA ALA A 56 -29.76 -19.50 -3.62
C ALA A 56 -28.84 -20.34 -4.53
N MET A 57 -27.52 -20.19 -4.40
CA MET A 57 -26.56 -21.02 -5.14
C MET A 57 -26.68 -22.50 -4.79
N LYS A 58 -26.97 -22.83 -3.52
CA LYS A 58 -27.19 -24.21 -3.08
C LYS A 58 -28.46 -24.80 -3.71
N TYR A 59 -29.55 -24.03 -3.79
CA TYR A 59 -30.76 -24.47 -4.51
C TYR A 59 -30.51 -24.69 -6.01
N LEU A 60 -29.72 -23.83 -6.66
CA LEU A 60 -29.34 -23.99 -8.06
C LEU A 60 -28.50 -25.25 -8.28
N ALA A 61 -27.58 -25.55 -7.36
CA ALA A 61 -26.77 -26.77 -7.41
C ALA A 61 -27.58 -28.04 -7.15
N GLN A 62 -28.58 -27.98 -6.26
CA GLN A 62 -29.47 -29.12 -5.95
C GLN A 62 -30.49 -29.43 -7.04
N SER A 63 -30.95 -28.41 -7.79
CA SER A 63 -31.94 -28.58 -8.85
C SER A 63 -31.32 -29.16 -10.13
N ASP A 64 -30.32 -28.51 -10.70
CA ASP A 64 -29.53 -29.03 -11.82
C ASP A 64 -28.18 -28.29 -11.91
N PRO A 65 -27.07 -28.91 -11.48
CA PRO A 65 -25.77 -28.24 -11.44
C PRO A 65 -25.15 -28.03 -12.83
N VAL A 66 -25.55 -28.81 -13.85
CA VAL A 66 -24.98 -28.71 -15.20
C VAL A 66 -25.63 -27.54 -15.93
N VAL A 67 -26.96 -27.46 -15.87
CA VAL A 67 -27.74 -26.37 -16.48
C VAL A 67 -27.46 -25.04 -15.77
N ASN A 68 -27.36 -25.06 -14.43
CA ASN A 68 -27.22 -23.82 -13.65
C ASN A 68 -25.78 -23.36 -13.44
N ARG A 69 -24.78 -24.01 -14.05
CA ARG A 69 -23.36 -23.71 -13.83
C ARG A 69 -23.02 -22.23 -14.05
N SER A 70 -23.51 -21.63 -15.13
CA SER A 70 -23.25 -20.22 -15.46
C SER A 70 -23.86 -19.26 -14.44
N ALA A 71 -25.06 -19.57 -13.92
CA ALA A 71 -25.71 -18.78 -12.89
C ALA A 71 -24.94 -18.87 -11.55
N ILE A 72 -24.51 -20.08 -11.18
CA ILE A 72 -23.68 -20.30 -9.98
C ILE A 72 -22.36 -19.56 -10.09
N GLU A 73 -21.71 -19.60 -11.26
CA GLU A 73 -20.46 -18.88 -11.53
C GLU A 73 -20.63 -17.36 -11.38
N LEU A 74 -21.65 -16.79 -12.02
CA LEU A 74 -21.98 -15.36 -11.91
C LEU A 74 -22.22 -14.92 -10.45
N LEU A 75 -23.03 -15.68 -9.71
CA LEU A 75 -23.32 -15.40 -8.31
C LEU A 75 -22.06 -15.54 -7.44
N SER A 76 -21.23 -16.54 -7.72
CA SER A 76 -19.98 -16.75 -6.98
C SER A 76 -18.99 -15.59 -7.17
N GLU A 77 -18.89 -15.04 -8.38
CA GLU A 77 -18.06 -13.87 -8.66
C GLU A 77 -18.60 -12.61 -7.99
N HIS A 78 -19.92 -12.40 -8.02
CA HIS A 78 -20.55 -11.31 -7.28
C HIS A 78 -20.25 -11.43 -5.78
N VAL A 79 -20.34 -12.63 -5.22
CA VAL A 79 -20.08 -12.85 -3.81
C VAL A 79 -18.62 -12.57 -3.45
N ARG A 80 -17.68 -13.08 -4.25
CA ARG A 80 -16.24 -12.87 -4.05
C ARG A 80 -15.82 -11.41 -4.19
N THR A 81 -16.49 -10.61 -5.01
CA THR A 81 -16.11 -9.20 -5.26
C THR A 81 -16.81 -8.22 -4.31
N ARG A 82 -18.08 -8.46 -4.00
CA ARG A 82 -18.91 -7.54 -3.21
C ARG A 82 -18.91 -7.84 -1.72
N PHE A 83 -18.69 -9.10 -1.33
CA PHE A 83 -18.58 -9.53 0.08
C PHE A 83 -17.15 -9.78 0.54
N ARG A 84 -16.13 -9.17 -0.09
CA ARG A 84 -14.74 -9.31 0.37
C ARG A 84 -14.66 -8.93 1.84
N MET A 85 -14.43 -9.96 2.66
CA MET A 85 -13.83 -9.86 3.98
C MET A 85 -12.66 -8.91 3.80
N SER A 86 -12.74 -7.85 4.56
CA SER A 86 -12.04 -6.62 4.30
C SER A 86 -10.56 -6.80 4.65
N ASP A 87 -9.82 -7.41 3.73
CA ASP A 87 -8.39 -7.69 3.79
C ASP A 87 -7.60 -6.38 3.74
N SER A 88 -7.55 -5.69 4.88
CA SER A 88 -6.31 -5.02 5.24
C SER A 88 -5.44 -6.12 5.83
N PRO A 89 -4.28 -6.47 5.23
CA PRO A 89 -3.33 -7.41 5.83
C PRO A 89 -2.68 -6.87 7.12
N LEU A 90 -3.09 -5.68 7.57
CA LEU A 90 -2.67 -5.03 8.80
C LEU A 90 -3.84 -5.09 9.79
N GLY A 91 -3.87 -6.15 10.61
CA GLY A 91 -4.66 -6.22 11.84
C GLY A 91 -4.14 -5.27 12.91
#